data_AF-A0AB36J8Q4-F1
#
_entry.id   AF-A0AB36J8Q4-F1
#
_cell.length_a   1.000
_cell.length_b   1.000
_cell.length_c   1.000
_cell.angle_alpha   90.00
_cell.angle_beta   90.00
_cell.angle_gamma   90.00
#
_symmetry.space_group_name_H-M   'P 1'
#
loop_
_entity.id
_entity.type
_entity.pdbx_description
1 polymer ?
#
loop_
_entity_poly.entity_id
_entity_poly.type
_entity_poly.pdbx_seq_one_letter_code
_entity_poly.pdbx_strand_id
1 'polypeptide(L)'
;MIDPWIYKISAVFALLILWDYLTLWFFQKKIVSTYTKIVIDKNKVSRFAYSTDLLLQKYKLVPRKNLNLIKLELESIEFSNSWLTQMFDSFHKLILTVTISAVTVATTISVAMLAFLKDNNSTKIDQVTFVEEIRKNFSNFTNSLSMFINLIVIGLIIFVVFTSHSHVVDAKNKLKVKHLRFIEEALKDD
;
A
#
# COMPACT_ATOMS: atom_id res chain seq x y z
N MET A 1 8.45 -2.52 -24.87
CA MET A 1 8.47 -3.96 -24.56
C MET A 1 8.73 -4.06 -23.07
N ILE A 2 7.81 -4.64 -22.30
CA ILE A 2 7.94 -4.70 -20.83
C ILE A 2 9.01 -5.74 -20.51
N ASP A 3 10.03 -5.35 -19.75
CA ASP A 3 11.14 -6.24 -19.48
C ASP A 3 10.73 -7.44 -18.62
N PRO A 4 11.32 -8.63 -18.85
CA PRO A 4 10.95 -9.85 -18.14
C PRO A 4 11.18 -9.79 -16.62
N TRP A 5 12.06 -8.91 -16.14
CA TRP A 5 12.27 -8.71 -14.69
C TRP A 5 11.07 -8.07 -14.00
N ILE A 6 10.25 -7.29 -14.72
CA ILE A 6 9.04 -6.67 -14.17
C ILE A 6 8.03 -7.73 -13.73
N TYR A 7 7.90 -8.84 -14.46
CA TYR A 7 7.03 -9.95 -14.03
C TYR A 7 7.47 -10.57 -12.70
N LYS A 8 8.79 -10.70 -12.48
CA LYS A 8 9.34 -11.22 -11.22
C LYS A 8 9.01 -10.28 -10.05
N ILE A 9 9.14 -8.98 -10.28
CA ILE A 9 8.80 -7.95 -9.29
C ILE A 9 7.30 -7.98 -8.97
N SER A 10 6.44 -8.01 -9.99
CA SER A 10 5.00 -8.10 -9.83
C SER A 10 4.58 -9.34 -9.01
N ALA A 11 5.24 -10.48 -9.21
CA ALA A 11 4.97 -11.69 -8.44
C ALA A 11 5.32 -11.54 -6.94
N VAL A 12 6.45 -10.92 -6.61
CA VAL A 12 6.83 -10.65 -5.22
C VAL A 12 5.81 -9.70 -4.55
N PHE A 13 5.40 -8.65 -5.25
CA PHE A 13 4.40 -7.72 -4.73
C PHE A 13 3.00 -8.35 -4.59
N ALA A 14 2.62 -9.26 -5.50
CA ALA A 14 1.38 -10.03 -5.35
C ALA A 14 1.40 -10.91 -4.11
N LEU A 15 2.54 -11.54 -3.79
CA LEU A 15 2.72 -12.30 -2.55
C LEU A 15 2.63 -11.41 -1.30
N LEU A 16 3.16 -10.19 -1.34
CA LEU A 16 3.03 -9.22 -0.24
C LEU A 16 1.56 -8.82 0.00
N ILE A 17 0.80 -8.57 -1.06
CA ILE A 17 -0.64 -8.28 -0.96
C ILE A 17 -1.37 -9.49 -0.35
N LEU A 18 -1.09 -10.71 -0.84
CA LEU A 18 -1.69 -11.92 -0.30
C LEU A 18 -1.37 -12.10 1.19
N TRP A 19 -0.13 -11.82 1.58
CA TRP A 19 0.30 -11.84 2.97
C TRP A 19 -0.49 -10.85 3.84
N ASP A 20 -0.69 -9.62 3.37
CA ASP A 20 -1.49 -8.63 4.10
C ASP A 20 -2.94 -9.11 4.33
N TYR A 21 -3.59 -9.67 3.32
CA TYR A 21 -4.92 -10.26 3.48
C TYR A 21 -4.93 -11.49 4.40
N LEU A 22 -3.90 -12.32 4.36
CA LEU A 22 -3.75 -13.44 5.30
C LEU A 22 -3.66 -12.93 6.74
N THR A 23 -2.88 -11.87 7.00
CA THR A 23 -2.78 -11.30 8.35
C THR A 23 -4.11 -10.69 8.82
N LEU A 24 -4.90 -10.09 7.92
CA LEU A 24 -6.26 -9.62 8.23
C LEU A 24 -7.16 -10.80 8.63
N TRP A 25 -7.11 -11.89 7.87
CA TRP A 25 -7.88 -13.10 8.15
C TRP A 25 -7.50 -13.72 9.50
N PHE A 26 -6.19 -13.83 9.78
CA PHE A 26 -5.71 -14.29 11.09
C PHE A 26 -6.15 -13.38 12.23
N PHE A 27 -6.15 -12.06 12.03
CA PHE A 27 -6.62 -11.11 13.04
C PHE A 27 -8.12 -11.27 13.33
N GLN A 28 -8.95 -11.37 12.30
CA GLN A 28 -10.38 -11.66 12.44
C GLN A 28 -10.60 -12.98 13.17
N LYS A 29 -9.87 -14.03 12.79
CA LYS A 29 -9.94 -15.34 13.44
C LYS A 29 -9.49 -15.29 14.89
N LYS A 30 -8.46 -14.49 15.23
CA LYS A 30 -7.98 -14.29 16.60
C LYS A 30 -9.05 -13.62 17.45
N ILE A 31 -9.64 -12.52 16.98
CA ILE A 31 -10.74 -11.84 17.68
C ILE A 31 -11.92 -12.79 17.93
N VAL A 32 -12.35 -13.50 16.89
CA VAL A 32 -13.45 -14.48 17.00
C VAL A 32 -13.08 -15.63 17.94
N SER A 33 -11.83 -16.10 17.92
CA SER A 33 -11.35 -17.19 18.79
C SER A 33 -11.25 -16.78 20.25
N THR A 34 -10.69 -15.61 20.54
CA THR A 34 -10.63 -15.06 21.91
C THR A 34 -12.04 -14.89 22.45
N TYR A 35 -12.97 -14.42 21.62
CA TYR A 35 -14.38 -14.30 21.97
C TYR A 35 -15.07 -15.66 22.23
N THR A 36 -14.92 -16.64 21.33
CA THR A 36 -15.54 -17.98 21.47
C THR A 36 -15.03 -18.77 22.67
N LYS A 37 -13.78 -18.56 23.09
CA LYS A 37 -13.20 -19.24 24.26
C LYS A 37 -13.81 -18.77 25.58
N ILE A 38 -14.40 -17.58 25.60
CA ILE A 38 -14.84 -16.89 26.81
C ILE A 38 -16.37 -16.96 26.97
N VAL A 39 -17.11 -17.16 25.87
CA VAL A 39 -18.55 -17.44 25.91
C VAL A 39 -18.79 -18.85 26.46
N ILE A 40 -19.55 -18.93 27.56
CA ILE A 40 -19.84 -20.15 28.34
C ILE A 40 -20.58 -21.23 27.51
N ASP A 41 -21.20 -20.84 26.39
CA ASP A 41 -21.98 -21.75 25.54
C ASP A 41 -21.49 -21.74 24.08
N LYS A 42 -20.63 -22.72 23.75
CA LYS A 42 -20.03 -22.89 22.40
C LYS A 42 -21.09 -23.13 21.31
N ASN A 43 -22.28 -23.62 21.68
CA ASN A 43 -23.37 -23.93 20.75
C ASN A 43 -24.14 -22.68 20.27
N LYS A 44 -23.94 -21.51 20.90
CA LYS A 44 -24.59 -20.23 20.50
C LYS A 44 -23.71 -19.32 19.65
N VAL A 45 -22.51 -19.77 19.29
CA VAL A 45 -21.62 -19.02 18.40
C VAL A 45 -21.84 -19.47 16.95
N SER A 46 -23.01 -19.13 16.42
CA SER A 46 -23.20 -19.18 14.97
C SER A 46 -22.18 -18.24 14.32
N ARG A 47 -21.48 -18.73 13.29
CA ARG A 47 -20.36 -18.06 12.63
C ARG A 47 -20.69 -16.70 11.98
N PHE A 48 -21.94 -16.23 12.00
CA PHE A 48 -22.37 -15.16 11.10
C PHE A 48 -23.45 -14.18 11.60
N ALA A 49 -23.82 -14.13 12.88
CA ALA A 49 -24.83 -13.16 13.32
C ALA A 49 -24.20 -11.81 13.73
N TYR A 50 -23.84 -11.00 12.74
CA TYR A 50 -23.28 -9.65 12.83
C TYR A 50 -24.36 -8.58 13.06
N SER A 51 -25.35 -8.79 13.92
CA SER A 51 -26.13 -7.63 14.42
C SER A 51 -25.37 -7.00 15.58
N THR A 52 -25.21 -5.67 15.51
CA THR A 52 -24.59 -4.82 16.55
C THR A 52 -25.09 -5.18 17.94
N ASP A 53 -26.40 -5.46 18.05
CA ASP A 53 -27.08 -5.80 19.31
C ASP A 53 -26.75 -7.20 19.82
N LEU A 54 -26.64 -8.20 18.94
CA LEU A 54 -26.22 -9.56 19.34
C LEU A 54 -24.78 -9.59 19.83
N LEU A 55 -23.91 -8.76 19.25
CA LEU A 55 -22.52 -8.67 19.68
C LEU A 55 -22.45 -8.10 21.10
N LEU A 56 -23.16 -7.00 21.35
CA LEU A 56 -23.24 -6.35 22.66
C LEU A 56 -23.84 -7.27 23.73
N GLN A 57 -24.99 -7.89 23.45
CA GLN A 57 -25.64 -8.83 24.39
C GLN A 57 -24.69 -9.95 24.81
N LYS A 58 -23.89 -10.46 23.88
CA LYS A 58 -22.92 -11.51 24.19
C LYS A 58 -21.70 -11.02 24.96
N TYR A 59 -21.26 -9.78 24.74
CA TYR A 59 -20.21 -9.17 25.58
C TYR A 59 -20.67 -8.98 27.03
N LYS A 60 -21.95 -8.67 27.26
CA LYS A 60 -22.55 -8.62 28.60
C LYS A 60 -22.55 -9.96 29.35
N LEU A 61 -22.48 -11.09 28.64
CA LEU A 61 -22.45 -12.42 29.26
C LEU A 61 -21.04 -12.84 29.72
N VAL A 62 -20.01 -12.03 29.44
CA VAL A 62 -18.62 -12.34 29.78
C VAL A 62 -18.29 -11.78 31.16
N PRO A 63 -17.66 -12.56 32.07
CA PRO A 63 -17.22 -12.03 33.36
C PRO A 63 -16.31 -10.81 33.23
N ARG A 64 -16.54 -9.77 34.05
CA ARG A 64 -15.80 -8.49 34.03
C ARG A 64 -14.28 -8.62 34.00
N LYS A 65 -13.72 -9.58 34.77
CA LYS A 65 -12.28 -9.88 34.79
C LYS A 65 -11.76 -10.27 33.40
N ASN A 66 -12.54 -11.05 32.65
CA ASN A 66 -12.17 -11.47 31.30
C ASN A 66 -12.35 -10.35 30.28
N LEU A 67 -13.38 -9.50 30.43
CA LEU A 67 -13.55 -8.31 29.58
C LEU A 67 -12.36 -7.34 29.69
N ASN A 68 -11.86 -7.10 30.92
CA ASN A 68 -10.69 -6.25 31.14
C ASN A 68 -9.43 -6.83 30.48
N LEU A 69 -9.23 -8.15 30.53
CA LEU A 69 -8.10 -8.81 29.86
C LEU A 69 -8.19 -8.69 28.34
N ILE A 70 -9.38 -8.88 27.75
CA ILE A 70 -9.59 -8.73 26.30
C ILE A 70 -9.37 -7.27 25.88
N LYS A 71 -9.84 -6.30 26.68
CA LYS A 71 -9.62 -4.87 26.46
C LYS A 71 -8.12 -4.55 26.41
N LEU A 72 -7.36 -4.97 27.42
CA LEU A 72 -5.91 -4.78 27.48
C LEU A 72 -5.19 -5.45 26.30
N GLU A 73 -5.58 -6.68 25.95
CA GLU A 73 -4.99 -7.37 24.78
C GLU A 73 -5.27 -6.61 23.48
N LEU A 74 -6.51 -6.14 23.26
CA LEU A 74 -6.87 -5.34 22.08
C LEU A 74 -6.15 -3.99 22.04
N GLU A 75 -6.06 -3.29 23.17
CA GLU A 75 -5.38 -2.00 23.29
C GLU A 75 -3.89 -2.12 22.95
N SER A 76 -3.23 -3.18 23.44
CA SER A 76 -1.81 -3.45 23.22
C SER A 76 -1.41 -3.70 21.76
N ILE A 77 -2.37 -3.98 20.87
CA ILE A 77 -2.08 -4.21 19.46
C ILE A 77 -1.97 -2.87 18.74
N GLU A 78 -0.74 -2.46 18.42
CA GLU A 78 -0.45 -1.30 17.58
C GLU A 78 -0.31 -1.70 16.11
N PHE A 79 -1.14 -1.11 15.25
CA PHE A 79 -1.07 -1.32 13.80
C PHE A 79 -0.40 -0.18 13.04
N SER A 80 -0.23 0.99 13.68
CA SER A 80 0.31 2.21 13.05
C SER A 80 1.83 2.21 12.90
N ASN A 81 2.55 1.42 13.70
CA ASN A 81 4.02 1.40 13.76
C ASN A 81 4.65 0.17 13.09
N SER A 82 3.97 -0.43 12.11
CA SER A 82 4.52 -1.62 11.45
C SER A 82 5.75 -1.26 10.59
N TRP A 83 6.74 -2.16 10.54
CA TRP A 83 7.92 -2.03 9.67
C TRP A 83 7.54 -1.82 8.20
N LEU A 84 6.41 -2.42 7.77
CA LEU A 84 5.82 -2.20 6.45
C LEU A 84 5.47 -0.73 6.22
N THR A 85 4.82 -0.08 7.20
CA THR A 85 4.44 1.34 7.11
C THR A 85 5.66 2.25 6.93
N GLN A 86 6.77 1.97 7.62
CA GLN A 86 8.03 2.73 7.49
C GLN A 86 8.76 2.46 6.16
N MET A 87 8.78 1.20 5.71
CA MET A 87 9.31 0.84 4.39
C MET A 87 8.54 1.58 3.28
N PHE A 88 7.22 1.60 3.35
CA PHE A 88 6.40 2.30 2.36
C PHE A 88 6.62 3.80 2.33
N ASP A 89 6.72 4.48 3.48
CA ASP A 89 7.00 5.92 3.54
C ASP A 89 8.35 6.25 2.88
N SER A 90 9.34 5.37 3.07
CA SER A 90 10.65 5.48 2.43
C SER A 90 10.57 5.26 0.91
N PHE A 91 9.82 4.25 0.45
CA PHE A 91 9.60 3.99 -0.98
C PHE A 91 8.83 5.13 -1.66
N HIS A 92 7.86 5.73 -1.00
CA HIS A 92 7.06 6.83 -1.56
C HIS A 92 7.92 8.08 -1.80
N LYS A 93 8.76 8.43 -0.82
CA LYS A 93 9.77 9.52 -0.95
C LYS A 93 10.76 9.24 -2.08
N LEU A 94 11.20 7.99 -2.22
CA LEU A 94 12.10 7.58 -3.29
C LEU A 94 11.45 7.70 -4.67
N ILE A 95 10.21 7.22 -4.84
CA ILE A 95 9.47 7.35 -6.11
C ILE A 95 9.28 8.83 -6.46
N LEU A 96 8.82 9.66 -5.52
CA LEU A 96 8.64 11.10 -5.75
C LEU A 96 9.94 11.77 -6.20
N THR A 97 11.04 11.45 -5.55
CA THR A 97 12.36 12.00 -5.87
C THR A 97 12.83 11.57 -7.26
N VAL A 98 12.62 10.30 -7.62
CA VAL A 98 12.96 9.77 -8.96
C VAL A 98 12.08 10.41 -10.03
N THR A 99 10.77 10.56 -9.80
CA THR A 99 9.85 11.20 -10.75
C THR A 99 10.20 12.67 -10.96
N ILE A 100 10.45 13.42 -9.90
CA ILE A 100 10.88 14.82 -10.00
C ILE A 100 12.18 14.92 -10.81
N SER A 101 13.16 14.07 -10.50
CA SER A 101 14.44 14.04 -11.21
C SER A 101 14.26 13.72 -12.70
N ALA A 102 13.39 12.76 -13.04
CA ALA A 102 13.09 12.40 -14.42
C ALA A 102 12.43 13.55 -15.19
N VAL A 103 11.47 14.25 -14.58
CA VAL A 103 10.84 15.44 -15.17
C VAL A 103 11.88 16.53 -15.40
N THR A 104 12.77 16.80 -14.44
CA THR A 104 13.86 17.77 -14.59
C THR A 104 14.82 17.42 -15.72
N VAL A 105 15.19 16.15 -15.87
CA VAL A 105 16.04 15.71 -16.98
C VAL A 105 15.32 15.89 -18.31
N ALA A 106 14.05 15.49 -18.41
CA ALA A 106 13.26 15.63 -19.62
C ALA A 106 13.09 17.09 -20.05
N THR A 107 12.82 18.00 -19.09
CA THR A 107 12.72 19.44 -19.37
C THR A 107 14.08 20.01 -19.78
N THR A 108 15.17 19.62 -19.11
CA THR A 108 16.53 20.08 -19.44
C THR A 108 16.93 19.68 -20.86
N ILE A 109 16.66 18.42 -21.25
CA ILE A 109 16.93 17.95 -22.62
C ILE A 109 16.06 18.72 -23.62
N SER A 110 14.78 18.93 -23.31
CA SER A 110 13.86 19.67 -24.19
C SER A 110 14.31 21.12 -24.39
N VAL A 111 14.76 21.79 -23.33
CA VAL A 111 15.29 23.16 -23.39
C VAL A 111 16.61 23.21 -24.16
N ALA A 112 17.52 22.26 -23.94
CA ALA A 112 18.78 22.17 -24.68
C ALA A 112 18.54 21.93 -26.18
N MET A 113 17.60 21.05 -26.52
CA MET A 113 17.21 20.78 -27.91
C MET A 113 16.59 22.02 -28.56
N LEU A 114 15.72 22.73 -27.84
CA LEU A 114 15.08 23.95 -28.32
C LEU A 114 16.11 25.07 -28.53
N ALA A 115 17.07 25.23 -27.61
CA ALA A 115 18.17 26.19 -27.71
C ALA A 115 19.08 25.86 -28.91
N PHE A 116 19.44 24.59 -29.09
CA PHE A 116 20.24 24.14 -30.24
C PHE A 116 19.52 24.39 -31.58
N LEU A 117 18.23 24.08 -31.68
CA LEU A 117 17.43 24.35 -32.89
C LEU A 117 17.30 25.85 -33.17
N LYS A 118 17.23 26.68 -32.12
CA LYS A 118 17.16 28.13 -32.24
C LYS A 118 18.49 28.72 -32.74
N ASP A 119 19.62 28.27 -32.21
CA ASP A 119 20.95 28.80 -32.55
C ASP A 119 21.49 28.27 -33.89
N ASN A 120 21.11 27.08 -34.34
CA ASN A 120 21.59 26.52 -35.61
C ASN A 120 20.85 26.96 -36.87
N ASN A 121 19.88 27.86 -36.77
CA ASN A 121 19.31 28.53 -37.96
C ASN A 121 20.35 29.37 -38.72
N SER A 122 21.53 29.65 -38.16
CA SER A 122 22.60 30.43 -38.80
C SER A 122 23.78 29.63 -39.36
N THR A 123 23.88 28.32 -39.09
CA THR A 123 25.07 27.53 -39.44
C THR A 123 24.71 26.45 -40.46
N LYS A 124 25.29 26.53 -41.67
CA LYS A 124 25.20 25.48 -42.70
C LYS A 124 25.93 24.22 -42.23
N ILE A 125 25.30 23.46 -41.35
CA ILE A 125 25.76 22.14 -40.93
C ILE A 125 25.50 21.17 -42.07
N ASP A 126 26.47 20.30 -42.35
CA ASP A 126 26.38 19.24 -43.35
C ASP A 126 25.13 18.39 -43.09
N GLN A 127 24.22 18.32 -44.07
CA GLN A 127 22.89 17.74 -43.88
C GLN A 127 22.94 16.29 -43.42
N VAL A 128 23.98 15.55 -43.81
CA VAL A 128 24.18 14.14 -43.44
C VAL A 128 24.50 14.02 -41.95
N THR A 129 25.43 14.84 -41.43
CA THR A 129 25.79 14.86 -40.01
C THR A 129 24.62 15.34 -39.15
N PHE A 130 23.85 16.32 -39.63
CA PHE A 130 22.63 16.80 -38.97
C PHE A 130 21.58 15.69 -38.83
N VAL A 131 21.33 14.92 -39.90
CA VAL A 131 20.37 13.80 -39.87
C VAL A 131 20.86 12.67 -38.95
N GLU A 132 22.15 12.38 -38.92
CA GLU A 132 22.72 11.38 -38.00
C GLU A 132 22.64 11.80 -36.53
N GLU A 133 22.93 13.07 -36.21
CA GLU A 133 22.79 13.58 -34.84
C GLU A 133 21.33 13.59 -34.38
N ILE A 134 20.39 13.98 -35.24
CA ILE A 134 18.96 13.88 -34.95
C ILE A 134 18.56 12.43 -34.71
N ARG A 135 18.99 11.51 -35.56
CA ARG A 135 18.66 10.09 -35.42
C ARG A 135 19.25 9.50 -34.12
N LYS A 136 20.46 9.90 -33.74
CA LYS A 136 21.09 9.51 -32.47
C LYS A 136 20.34 10.08 -31.27
N ASN A 137 19.95 11.35 -31.32
CA ASN A 137 19.18 12.00 -30.26
C ASN A 137 17.78 11.38 -30.13
N PHE A 138 17.13 11.06 -31.25
CA PHE A 138 15.82 10.38 -31.25
C PHE A 138 15.92 8.95 -30.71
N SER A 139 16.98 8.21 -31.07
CA SER A 139 17.27 6.89 -30.51
C SER A 139 17.47 6.96 -28.99
N ASN A 140 18.30 7.89 -28.51
CA ASN A 140 18.52 8.12 -27.08
C ASN A 140 17.23 8.53 -26.36
N PHE A 141 16.39 9.34 -26.99
CA PHE A 141 15.08 9.72 -26.45
C PHE A 141 14.16 8.51 -26.34
N THR A 142 14.05 7.68 -27.38
CA THR A 142 13.22 6.46 -27.34
C THR A 142 13.71 5.44 -26.30
N ASN A 143 15.01 5.29 -26.13
CA ASN A 143 15.60 4.44 -25.08
C ASN A 143 15.33 5.00 -23.68
N SER A 144 15.40 6.32 -23.50
CA SER A 144 15.07 6.99 -22.24
C SER A 144 13.57 6.90 -21.92
N LEU A 145 12.71 7.01 -22.93
CA LEU A 145 11.26 6.85 -22.81
C LEU A 145 10.90 5.43 -22.36
N SER A 146 11.59 4.42 -22.90
CA SER A 146 11.47 3.02 -22.47
C SER A 146 11.77 2.85 -20.97
N MET A 147 12.89 3.42 -20.48
CA MET A 147 13.21 3.42 -19.05
C MET A 147 12.14 4.14 -18.20
N PHE A 148 11.62 5.26 -18.71
CA PHE A 148 10.58 6.02 -18.02
C PHE A 148 9.27 5.24 -17.90
N ILE A 149 8.85 4.52 -18.95
CA ILE A 149 7.67 3.64 -18.91
C ILE A 149 7.87 2.55 -17.84
N ASN A 150 9.06 1.93 -17.77
CA ASN A 150 9.35 0.93 -16.75
C ASN A 150 9.28 1.51 -15.32
N LEU A 151 9.79 2.72 -15.10
CA LEU A 151 9.69 3.42 -13.82
C LEU A 151 8.23 3.69 -13.41
N ILE A 152 7.38 4.11 -14.36
CA ILE A 152 5.95 4.32 -14.11
C ILE A 152 5.28 3.01 -13.69
N VAL A 153 5.57 1.91 -14.40
CA VAL A 153 4.99 0.59 -14.08
C VAL A 153 5.38 0.15 -12.66
N ILE A 154 6.63 0.34 -12.27
CA ILE A 154 7.10 0.04 -10.90
C ILE A 154 6.39 0.93 -9.87
N GLY A 155 6.25 2.23 -10.16
CA GLY A 155 5.51 3.16 -9.31
C GLY A 155 4.05 2.76 -9.09
N LEU A 156 3.37 2.33 -10.17
CA LEU A 156 2.00 1.82 -10.11
C LEU A 156 1.88 0.56 -9.25
N ILE A 157 2.81 -0.40 -9.38
CA ILE A 157 2.81 -1.62 -8.56
C ILE A 157 2.95 -1.27 -7.08
N ILE A 158 3.89 -0.38 -6.74
CA ILE A 158 4.11 0.06 -5.35
C ILE A 158 2.86 0.77 -4.81
N PHE A 159 2.21 1.60 -5.63
CA PHE A 159 0.98 2.30 -5.26
C PHE A 159 -0.18 1.33 -4.94
N VAL A 160 -0.37 0.28 -5.75
CA VAL A 160 -1.40 -0.74 -5.50
C VAL A 160 -1.14 -1.46 -4.18
N VAL A 161 0.11 -1.85 -3.93
CA VAL A 161 0.50 -2.54 -2.70
C VAL A 161 0.27 -1.63 -1.48
N PHE A 162 0.65 -0.36 -1.58
CA PHE A 162 0.43 0.61 -0.51
C PHE A 162 -1.05 0.82 -0.21
N THR A 163 -1.88 0.96 -1.24
CA THR A 163 -3.33 1.13 -1.09
C THR A 163 -3.95 -0.10 -0.43
N SER A 164 -3.51 -1.30 -0.83
CA SER A 164 -3.94 -2.56 -0.22
C SER A 164 -3.55 -2.66 1.25
N HIS A 165 -2.29 -2.38 1.57
CA HIS A 165 -1.77 -2.37 2.94
C HIS A 165 -2.55 -1.38 3.82
N SER A 166 -2.73 -0.15 3.35
CA SER A 166 -3.47 0.90 4.04
C SER A 166 -4.92 0.49 4.30
N HIS A 167 -5.57 -0.12 3.31
CA HIS A 167 -6.93 -0.66 3.47
C HIS A 167 -6.98 -1.78 4.52
N VAL A 168 -6.02 -2.70 4.53
CA VAL A 168 -5.94 -3.78 5.52
C VAL A 168 -5.71 -3.24 6.93
N VAL A 169 -4.82 -2.26 7.10
CA VAL A 169 -4.57 -1.60 8.39
C VAL A 169 -5.82 -0.87 8.88
N ASP A 170 -6.50 -0.12 8.00
CA ASP A 170 -7.76 0.55 8.33
C ASP A 170 -8.85 -0.46 8.73
N ALA A 171 -8.98 -1.58 8.00
CA ALA A 171 -9.91 -2.64 8.35
C ALA A 171 -9.62 -3.27 9.73
N LYS A 172 -8.34 -3.51 10.06
CA LYS A 172 -7.94 -4.00 11.39
C LYS A 172 -8.25 -2.98 12.48
N ASN A 173 -7.98 -1.69 12.24
CA ASN A 173 -8.27 -0.60 13.16
C ASN A 173 -9.77 -0.45 13.40
N LYS A 174 -10.60 -0.43 12.35
CA LYS A 174 -12.06 -0.38 12.44
C LYS A 174 -12.61 -1.54 13.25
N LEU A 175 -12.09 -2.75 13.03
CA LEU A 175 -12.49 -3.93 13.78
C LEU A 175 -12.08 -3.82 15.25
N LYS A 176 -10.83 -3.41 15.54
CA LYS A 176 -10.34 -3.15 16.91
C LYS A 176 -11.25 -2.15 17.64
N VAL A 177 -11.48 -0.97 17.05
CA VAL A 177 -12.30 0.10 17.65
C VAL A 177 -13.73 -0.37 17.88
N LYS A 178 -14.31 -1.10 16.93
CA LYS A 178 -15.65 -1.69 17.07
C LYS A 178 -15.73 -2.62 18.28
N HIS A 179 -14.80 -3.56 18.41
CA HIS A 179 -14.78 -4.51 19.53
C HIS A 179 -14.49 -3.83 20.87
N LEU A 180 -13.59 -2.85 20.91
CA LEU A 180 -13.32 -2.05 22.12
C LEU A 180 -14.57 -1.29 22.59
N ARG A 181 -15.29 -0.64 21.67
CA ARG A 181 -16.53 0.09 21.99
C ARG A 181 -17.58 -0.82 22.64
N PHE A 182 -17.75 -2.04 22.13
CA PHE A 182 -18.70 -2.99 22.72
C PHE A 182 -18.28 -3.50 24.09
N ILE A 183 -16.97 -3.69 24.31
CA ILE A 183 -16.44 -4.07 25.62
C ILE A 183 -16.66 -2.94 26.63
N GLU A 184 -16.42 -1.68 26.23
CA GLU A 184 -16.66 -0.52 27.10
C GLU A 184 -18.12 -0.35 27.44
N GLU A 185 -19.03 -0.54 26.48
CA GLU A 185 -20.46 -0.46 26.73
C GLU A 185 -20.92 -1.59 27.67
N ALA A 186 -20.44 -2.81 27.47
CA ALA A 186 -20.74 -3.93 28.37
C ALA A 186 -20.18 -3.73 29.79
N LEU A 187 -19.11 -2.94 29.97
CA LEU A 187 -18.54 -2.61 31.28
C LEU A 187 -19.24 -1.46 32.01
N LYS A 188 -20.08 -0.66 31.32
CA LYS A 188 -20.81 0.47 31.91
C LYS A 188 -22.17 0.06 32.50
N ASP A 189 -22.78 -0.99 31.96
CA ASP A 189 -24.13 -1.44 32.29
C ASP A 189 -24.18 -2.42 33.48
N ASP A 190 -23.05 -2.64 34.17
CA ASP A 190 -22.84 -3.54 35.34
C ASP A 190 -22.25 -2.73 36.51
#